data_AF-A0A8T4ZVU8-F1
#
_entry.id   AF-A0A8T4ZVU8-F1
#
_cell.length_a   1.000
_cell.length_b   1.000
_cell.length_c   1.000
_cell.angle_alpha   90.00
_cell.angle_beta   90.00
_cell.angle_gamma   90.00
#
_symmetry.space_group_name_H-M   'P 1'
#
loop_
_entity.id
_entity.type
_entity.pdbx_description
1 polymer ?
#
loop_
_entity_poly.entity_id
_entity_poly.type
_entity_poly.pdbx_seq_one_letter_code
_entity_poly.pdbx_strand_id
1 'polypeptide(L)'
;MSGKWCTRFTLAALAHGLIAAIWSGLFIVDQLGIRLNMSRIVAGGSVGTWLTLGYLLYLVAGVMGTMTWGGIYALISRTPNRSTFSDKLALAHFILYNFAVVVVTWLMGYVGFLGGSLLLAGKGVAEIHAAIVGFVLPIGVSVAIGVISTLIGVTNILLTLMRETKE
;
A
#
# COMPACT_ATOMS: atom_id res chain seq x y z
N MET A 1 6.41 25.51 9.01
CA MET A 1 6.99 24.24 8.48
C MET A 1 5.98 23.11 8.24
N SER A 2 4.65 23.34 8.30
CA SER A 2 3.65 22.26 8.18
C SER A 2 3.40 21.74 6.75
N GLY A 3 3.63 22.56 5.71
CA GLY A 3 3.36 22.17 4.30
C GLY A 3 4.27 21.07 3.73
N LYS A 4 5.40 20.76 4.37
CA LYS A 4 6.35 19.76 3.86
C LYS A 4 5.78 18.35 3.85
N TRP A 5 4.99 17.98 4.86
CA TRP A 5 4.42 16.64 4.99
C TRP A 5 3.28 16.42 4.00
N CYS A 6 2.43 17.44 3.80
CA CYS A 6 1.49 17.47 2.68
C CYS A 6 2.20 17.16 1.36
N THR A 7 3.26 17.91 1.04
CA THR A 7 4.00 17.74 -0.22
C THR A 7 4.56 16.32 -0.36
N ARG A 8 5.17 15.76 0.70
CA ARG A 8 5.75 14.40 0.67
C ARG A 8 4.69 13.32 0.44
N PHE A 9 3.57 13.38 1.15
CA PHE A 9 2.47 12.44 0.94
C PHE A 9 1.82 12.59 -0.44
N THR A 10 1.64 13.83 -0.94
CA THR A 10 1.14 14.05 -2.30
C THR A 10 2.09 13.48 -3.36
N LEU A 11 3.39 13.70 -3.24
CA LEU A 11 4.39 13.12 -4.16
C LEU A 11 4.39 11.59 -4.11
N ALA A 12 4.30 11.00 -2.90
CA ALA A 12 4.20 9.57 -2.76
C ALA A 12 2.90 9.02 -3.38
N ALA A 13 1.76 9.71 -3.21
CA ALA A 13 0.50 9.32 -3.84
C ALA A 13 0.59 9.35 -5.38
N LEU A 14 1.26 10.35 -5.96
CA LEU A 14 1.53 10.40 -7.40
C LEU A 14 2.42 9.24 -7.85
N ALA A 15 3.47 8.93 -7.09
CA ALA A 15 4.33 7.78 -7.37
C ALA A 15 3.55 6.46 -7.30
N HIS A 16 2.71 6.27 -6.28
CA HIS A 16 1.80 5.14 -6.18
C HIS A 16 0.81 5.08 -7.35
N GLY A 17 0.27 6.22 -7.80
CA GLY A 17 -0.60 6.29 -8.96
C GLY A 17 0.09 5.83 -10.25
N LEU A 18 1.34 6.25 -10.47
CA LEU A 18 2.13 5.79 -11.62
C LEU A 18 2.40 4.29 -11.54
N ILE A 19 2.80 3.78 -10.38
CA ILE A 19 3.05 2.35 -10.17
C ILE A 19 1.77 1.54 -10.38
N ALA A 20 0.63 2.05 -9.89
CA ALA A 20 -0.67 1.42 -10.10
C ALA A 20 -1.01 1.36 -11.59
N ALA A 21 -0.80 2.45 -12.35
CA ALA A 21 -1.03 2.46 -13.80
C ALA A 21 -0.16 1.43 -14.54
N ILE A 22 1.11 1.28 -14.15
CA ILE A 22 2.00 0.24 -14.69
C ILE A 22 1.45 -1.14 -14.37
N TRP A 23 1.05 -1.39 -13.12
CA TRP A 23 0.47 -2.67 -12.70
C TRP A 23 -0.83 -2.96 -13.46
N SER A 24 -1.71 -1.98 -13.66
CA SER A 24 -2.91 -2.12 -14.50
C SER A 24 -2.54 -2.55 -15.93
N GLY A 25 -1.47 -1.98 -16.50
CA GLY A 25 -0.95 -2.37 -17.81
C GLY A 25 -0.53 -3.83 -17.90
N LEU A 26 -0.02 -4.42 -16.82
CA LEU A 26 0.38 -5.84 -16.78
C LEU A 26 -0.80 -6.81 -17.00
N PHE A 27 -2.06 -6.37 -16.83
CA PHE A 27 -3.21 -7.21 -17.12
C PHE A 27 -3.47 -7.41 -18.62
N ILE A 28 -3.01 -6.48 -19.46
CA ILE A 28 -3.28 -6.47 -20.90
C ILE A 28 -2.08 -6.89 -21.76
N VAL A 29 -0.88 -7.04 -21.17
CA VAL A 29 0.33 -7.39 -21.94
C VAL A 29 0.27 -8.76 -22.62
N ASP A 30 -0.59 -9.67 -22.16
CA ASP A 30 -0.84 -10.95 -22.82
C ASP A 30 -1.34 -10.75 -24.27
N GLN A 31 -2.11 -9.69 -24.51
CA GLN A 31 -2.63 -9.33 -25.82
C GLN A 31 -1.53 -8.79 -26.75
N LEU A 32 -0.39 -8.39 -26.17
CA LEU A 32 0.79 -7.89 -26.88
C LEU A 32 1.84 -9.00 -27.12
N GLY A 33 1.53 -10.25 -26.79
CA GLY A 33 2.41 -11.41 -26.99
C GLY A 33 3.31 -11.75 -25.79
N ILE A 34 3.27 -10.97 -24.71
CA ILE A 34 4.03 -11.26 -23.47
C ILE A 34 3.16 -12.09 -22.54
N ARG A 35 3.43 -13.40 -22.43
CA ARG A 35 2.59 -14.35 -21.69
C ARG A 35 2.80 -14.28 -20.17
N LEU A 36 2.20 -13.31 -19.50
CA LEU A 36 2.07 -13.28 -18.03
C LEU A 36 0.84 -14.03 -17.52
N ASN A 37 -0.20 -14.22 -18.33
CA ASN A 37 -1.48 -14.84 -17.97
C ASN A 37 -2.21 -14.15 -16.79
N MET A 38 -1.93 -12.88 -16.50
CA MET A 38 -2.49 -12.16 -15.34
C MET A 38 -4.02 -12.18 -15.31
N SER A 39 -4.65 -11.92 -16.46
CA SER A 39 -6.11 -11.93 -16.59
C SER A 39 -6.71 -13.33 -16.37
N ARG A 40 -6.00 -14.39 -16.82
CA ARG A 40 -6.44 -15.78 -16.62
C ARG A 40 -6.27 -16.23 -15.18
N ILE A 41 -5.19 -15.81 -14.52
CA ILE A 41 -4.94 -16.08 -13.09
C ILE A 41 -6.09 -15.50 -12.26
N VAL A 42 -6.49 -14.26 -12.54
CA VAL A 42 -7.63 -13.63 -11.84
C VAL A 42 -8.94 -14.32 -12.16
N ALA A 43 -9.21 -14.62 -13.43
CA ALA A 43 -10.43 -15.32 -13.83
C ALA A 43 -10.56 -16.74 -13.24
N GLY A 44 -9.42 -17.42 -13.02
CA GLY A 44 -9.38 -18.75 -12.41
C GLY A 44 -9.69 -18.76 -10.90
N GLY A 45 -9.62 -17.63 -10.22
CA GLY A 45 -9.91 -17.52 -8.79
C GLY A 45 -8.94 -18.30 -7.88
N SER A 46 -9.43 -18.82 -6.76
CA SER A 46 -8.63 -19.54 -5.75
C SER A 46 -7.43 -18.70 -5.28
N VAL A 47 -6.21 -19.22 -5.34
CA VAL A 47 -4.97 -18.52 -5.02
C VAL A 47 -4.75 -17.26 -5.88
N GLY A 48 -5.28 -17.22 -7.11
CA GLY A 48 -5.26 -16.03 -7.97
C GLY A 48 -6.01 -14.83 -7.38
N THR A 49 -6.94 -15.06 -6.44
CA THR A 49 -7.65 -13.99 -5.72
C THR A 49 -6.71 -13.06 -4.96
N TRP A 50 -5.58 -13.58 -4.47
CA TRP A 50 -4.58 -12.77 -3.75
C TRP A 50 -3.91 -11.74 -4.66
N LEU A 51 -3.80 -12.02 -5.96
CA LEU A 51 -3.32 -11.05 -6.95
C LEU A 51 -4.29 -9.86 -7.04
N THR A 52 -5.59 -10.15 -7.18
CA THR A 52 -6.64 -9.14 -7.21
C THR A 52 -6.69 -8.34 -5.93
N LEU A 53 -6.63 -9.00 -4.76
CA LEU A 53 -6.64 -8.33 -3.47
C LEU A 53 -5.41 -7.43 -3.27
N GLY A 54 -4.22 -7.91 -3.62
CA GLY A 54 -2.99 -7.11 -3.57
C GLY A 54 -3.11 -5.85 -4.42
N TYR A 55 -3.57 -5.98 -5.66
CA TYR A 55 -3.77 -4.86 -6.58
C TYR A 55 -4.83 -3.86 -6.08
N LEU A 56 -6.01 -4.33 -5.66
CA LEU A 56 -7.07 -3.46 -5.15
C LEU A 56 -6.66 -2.75 -3.86
N LEU A 57 -5.99 -3.45 -2.94
CA LEU A 57 -5.45 -2.84 -1.72
C LEU A 57 -4.36 -1.81 -2.05
N TYR A 58 -3.59 -1.98 -3.12
CA TYR A 58 -2.61 -0.98 -3.56
C TYR A 58 -3.29 0.29 -4.08
N LEU A 59 -4.38 0.16 -4.85
CA LEU A 59 -5.18 1.31 -5.26
C LEU A 59 -5.77 2.04 -4.05
N VAL A 60 -6.33 1.29 -3.10
CA VAL A 60 -6.97 1.86 -1.92
C VAL A 60 -5.95 2.46 -0.95
N ALA A 61 -5.01 1.68 -0.44
CA ALA A 61 -4.07 2.17 0.56
C ALA A 61 -2.94 2.99 -0.06
N GLY A 62 -2.37 2.54 -1.17
CA GLY A 62 -1.23 3.21 -1.81
C GLY A 62 -1.61 4.50 -2.51
N VAL A 63 -2.66 4.51 -3.33
CA VAL A 63 -3.06 5.73 -4.04
C VAL A 63 -3.98 6.58 -3.15
N MET A 64 -5.17 6.07 -2.83
CA MET A 64 -6.18 6.87 -2.13
C MET A 64 -5.81 7.16 -0.67
N GLY A 65 -5.24 6.18 0.04
CA GLY A 65 -4.83 6.32 1.43
C GLY A 65 -3.69 7.31 1.60
N THR A 66 -2.63 7.19 0.80
CA THR A 66 -1.51 8.16 0.80
C THR A 66 -1.98 9.57 0.43
N MET A 67 -2.87 9.69 -0.56
CA MET A 67 -3.47 10.99 -0.93
C MET A 67 -4.29 11.58 0.23
N THR A 68 -5.07 10.75 0.92
CA THR A 68 -5.88 11.15 2.08
C THR A 68 -4.98 11.68 3.21
N TRP A 69 -3.88 10.99 3.53
CA TRP A 69 -2.91 11.50 4.50
C TRP A 69 -2.29 12.83 4.07
N GLY A 70 -1.96 12.99 2.79
CA GLY A 70 -1.51 14.27 2.23
C GLY A 70 -2.52 15.39 2.47
N GLY A 71 -3.80 15.11 2.22
CA GLY A 71 -4.91 16.03 2.50
C GLY A 71 -5.03 16.40 3.97
N ILE A 72 -4.92 15.43 4.88
CA ILE A 72 -4.95 15.68 6.34
C ILE A 72 -3.81 16.61 6.77
N TYR A 73 -2.57 16.34 6.32
CA TYR A 73 -1.45 17.24 6.59
C TYR A 73 -1.61 18.62 5.94
N ALA A 74 -2.28 18.70 4.78
CA ALA A 74 -2.62 19.98 4.14
C ALA A 74 -3.57 20.82 5.01
N LEU A 75 -4.63 20.20 5.54
CA LEU A 75 -5.61 20.87 6.41
C LEU A 75 -4.94 21.43 7.67
N ILE A 76 -4.06 20.65 8.30
CA ILE A 76 -3.27 21.11 9.46
C ILE A 76 -2.40 22.31 9.07
N SER A 77 -1.75 22.26 7.91
CA SER A 77 -0.86 23.33 7.46
C SER A 77 -1.54 24.65 7.16
N ARG A 78 -2.85 24.60 6.87
CA ARG A 78 -3.69 25.77 6.61
C ARG A 78 -4.37 26.30 7.87
N THR A 79 -4.30 25.57 8.98
CA THR A 79 -4.90 26.01 10.24
C THR A 79 -3.96 27.02 10.90
N PRO A 80 -4.40 28.28 11.15
CA PRO A 80 -3.57 29.31 11.76
C PRO A 80 -2.99 28.85 13.11
N ASN A 81 -1.74 29.24 13.39
CA ASN A 81 -1.03 28.94 14.63
C ASN A 81 -0.88 27.43 14.95
N ARG A 82 -1.16 26.55 13.97
CA ARG A 82 -0.96 25.11 14.12
C ARG A 82 0.15 24.61 13.22
N SER A 83 1.03 23.83 13.82
CA SER A 83 2.09 23.09 13.15
C SER A 83 2.03 21.66 13.63
N THR A 84 2.43 20.73 12.78
CA THR A 84 2.59 19.32 13.16
C THR A 84 3.33 19.21 14.50
N PHE A 85 2.78 18.42 15.42
CA PHE A 85 3.27 18.27 16.79
C PHE A 85 4.71 17.75 16.81
N SER A 86 4.98 16.67 16.07
CA SER A 86 6.32 16.12 15.93
C SER A 86 6.63 15.76 14.47
N ASP A 87 7.68 16.39 13.95
CA ASP A 87 8.24 16.05 12.64
C ASP A 87 8.83 14.63 12.60
N LYS A 88 9.36 14.13 13.73
CA LYS A 88 9.88 12.77 13.81
C LYS A 88 8.77 11.74 13.70
N LEU A 89 7.63 11.98 14.37
CA LEU A 89 6.46 11.10 14.26
C LEU A 89 5.86 11.14 12.85
N ALA A 90 5.80 12.32 12.22
CA ALA A 90 5.36 12.44 10.84
C ALA A 90 6.29 11.70 9.86
N LEU A 91 7.61 11.75 10.09
CA LEU A 91 8.59 10.98 9.30
C LEU A 91 8.40 9.48 9.47
N ALA A 92 8.28 9.02 10.72
CA ALA A 92 8.09 7.60 11.02
C ALA A 92 6.81 7.07 10.39
N HIS A 93 5.70 7.80 10.55
CA HIS A 93 4.44 7.48 9.89
C HIS A 93 4.59 7.41 8.37
N PHE A 94 5.20 8.43 7.75
CA PHE A 94 5.41 8.45 6.31
C PHE A 94 6.19 7.23 5.81
N ILE A 95 7.34 6.92 6.42
CA ILE A 95 8.19 5.80 5.99
C ILE A 95 7.48 4.46 6.22
N LEU A 96 6.97 4.22 7.42
CA LEU A 96 6.36 2.95 7.78
C LEU A 96 5.08 2.68 7.00
N TYR A 97 4.29 3.74 6.70
CA TYR A 97 3.07 3.61 5.92
C TYR A 97 3.37 3.17 4.48
N ASN A 98 4.26 3.90 3.79
CA ASN A 98 4.63 3.58 2.40
C ASN A 98 5.30 2.20 2.31
N PHE A 99 6.18 1.87 3.27
CA PHE A 99 6.78 0.55 3.36
C PHE A 99 5.74 -0.55 3.49
N ALA A 100 4.83 -0.43 4.47
CA ALA A 100 3.79 -1.44 4.71
C ALA A 100 2.87 -1.60 3.50
N VAL A 101 2.42 -0.49 2.90
CA VAL A 101 1.60 -0.51 1.68
C VAL A 101 2.29 -1.30 0.58
N VAL A 102 3.54 -0.94 0.24
CA VAL A 102 4.27 -1.62 -0.85
C VAL A 102 4.45 -3.09 -0.51
N VAL A 103 5.00 -3.41 0.66
CA VAL A 103 5.35 -4.80 0.97
C VAL A 103 4.12 -5.70 1.07
N VAL A 104 3.06 -5.27 1.78
CA VAL A 104 1.83 -6.09 1.91
C VAL A 104 1.22 -6.35 0.54
N THR A 105 0.97 -5.28 -0.22
CA THR A 105 0.22 -5.40 -1.49
C THR A 105 1.01 -6.14 -2.56
N TRP A 106 2.32 -5.90 -2.66
CA TRP A 106 3.17 -6.57 -3.64
C TRP A 106 3.43 -8.02 -3.27
N LEU A 107 3.62 -8.37 -2.00
CA LEU A 107 3.74 -9.78 -1.61
C LEU A 107 2.43 -10.54 -1.82
N MET A 108 1.27 -9.95 -1.50
CA MET A 108 -0.03 -10.54 -1.82
C MET A 108 -0.20 -10.71 -3.34
N GLY A 109 0.14 -9.67 -4.09
CA GLY A 109 0.17 -9.66 -5.56
C GLY A 109 1.00 -10.81 -6.12
N TYR A 110 2.24 -10.89 -5.66
CA TYR A 110 3.22 -11.89 -6.05
C TYR A 110 2.78 -13.31 -5.68
N VAL A 111 2.28 -13.54 -4.47
CA VAL A 111 1.76 -14.84 -4.03
C VAL A 111 0.60 -15.29 -4.92
N GLY A 112 -0.33 -14.37 -5.24
CA GLY A 112 -1.43 -14.68 -6.14
C GLY A 112 -0.98 -14.98 -7.56
N PHE A 113 0.00 -14.24 -8.07
CA PHE A 113 0.62 -14.50 -9.37
C PHE A 113 1.34 -15.86 -9.42
N LEU A 114 2.21 -16.14 -8.45
CA LEU A 114 2.99 -17.37 -8.36
C LEU A 114 2.07 -18.58 -8.22
N GLY A 115 1.17 -18.55 -7.23
CA GLY A 115 0.24 -19.65 -7.00
C GLY A 115 -0.73 -19.85 -8.16
N GLY A 116 -1.22 -18.76 -8.75
CA GLY A 116 -2.10 -18.81 -9.92
C GLY A 116 -1.41 -19.38 -11.15
N SER A 117 -0.14 -19.04 -11.36
CA SER A 117 0.67 -19.60 -12.45
C SER A 117 0.90 -21.10 -12.28
N LEU A 118 1.19 -21.55 -11.06
CA LEU A 118 1.33 -22.97 -10.74
C LEU A 118 0.00 -23.73 -10.93
N LEU A 119 -1.12 -23.11 -10.53
CA LEU A 119 -2.45 -23.68 -10.74
C LEU A 119 -2.76 -23.84 -12.23
N LEU A 120 -2.48 -22.83 -13.06
CA LEU A 120 -2.64 -22.91 -14.52
C LEU A 120 -1.71 -23.95 -15.15
N ALA A 121 -0.56 -24.23 -14.54
CA ALA A 121 0.35 -25.31 -14.92
C ALA A 121 -0.10 -26.70 -14.44
N GLY A 122 -1.26 -26.82 -13.80
CA GLY A 122 -1.82 -28.10 -13.33
C GLY A 122 -1.17 -28.64 -12.07
N LYS A 123 -0.48 -27.80 -11.29
CA LYS A 123 0.20 -28.20 -10.06
C LYS A 123 -0.80 -28.52 -8.95
N GLY A 124 -0.45 -29.50 -8.12
CA GLY A 124 -1.29 -29.91 -7.00
C GLY A 124 -1.30 -28.89 -5.86
N VAL A 125 -2.34 -28.92 -5.03
CA VAL A 125 -2.53 -27.99 -3.90
C VAL A 125 -1.33 -27.98 -2.94
N ALA A 126 -0.73 -29.14 -2.66
CA ALA A 126 0.43 -29.25 -1.77
C ALA A 126 1.67 -28.53 -2.30
N GLU A 127 1.96 -28.67 -3.61
CA GLU A 127 3.06 -27.94 -4.27
C GLU A 127 2.80 -26.42 -4.25
N ILE A 128 1.57 -26.01 -4.56
CA ILE A 128 1.19 -24.58 -4.54
C ILE A 128 1.35 -24.02 -3.12
N HIS A 129 0.86 -24.73 -2.11
CA HIS A 129 0.98 -24.31 -0.71
C HIS A 129 2.44 -24.16 -0.29
N ALA A 130 3.27 -25.16 -0.58
CA ALA A 130 4.71 -25.12 -0.26
C ALA A 130 5.41 -23.93 -0.92
N ALA A 131 5.00 -23.53 -2.12
CA ALA A 131 5.57 -22.39 -2.83
C ALA A 131 5.18 -21.03 -2.22
N ILE A 132 4.04 -20.92 -1.54
CA ILE A 132 3.51 -19.63 -1.08
C ILE A 132 3.47 -19.45 0.44
N VAL A 133 3.51 -20.53 1.22
CA VAL A 133 3.31 -20.47 2.68
C VAL A 133 4.37 -19.61 3.39
N GLY A 134 5.59 -19.57 2.85
CA GLY A 134 6.68 -18.75 3.39
C GLY A 134 6.40 -17.24 3.40
N PHE A 135 5.42 -16.77 2.62
CA PHE A 135 5.04 -15.35 2.55
C PHE A 135 4.02 -14.92 3.60
N VAL A 136 3.37 -15.87 4.29
CA VAL A 136 2.33 -15.57 5.28
C VAL A 136 2.86 -14.69 6.41
N LEU A 137 4.00 -15.06 7.00
CA LEU A 137 4.59 -14.30 8.10
C LEU A 137 5.11 -12.92 7.66
N PRO A 138 5.87 -12.78 6.56
CA PRO A 138 6.27 -11.46 6.03
C PRO A 138 5.09 -10.51 5.75
N ILE A 139 4.00 -11.03 5.18
CA ILE A 139 2.77 -10.24 4.96
C ILE A 139 2.19 -9.81 6.31
N GLY A 140 2.03 -10.73 7.25
CA GLY A 140 1.48 -10.44 8.59
C GLY A 140 2.28 -9.39 9.36
N VAL A 141 3.61 -9.50 9.36
CA VAL A 141 4.50 -8.50 9.97
C VAL A 141 4.35 -7.13 9.30
N SER A 142 4.26 -7.10 7.97
CA SER A 142 4.11 -5.85 7.23
C SER A 142 2.75 -5.19 7.48
N VAL A 143 1.68 -5.97 7.65
CA VAL A 143 0.38 -5.48 8.10
C VAL A 143 0.49 -4.84 9.48
N ALA A 144 1.15 -5.51 10.45
CA ALA A 144 1.35 -4.95 11.78
C ALA A 144 2.13 -3.61 11.74
N ILE A 145 3.15 -3.51 10.89
CA ILE A 145 3.88 -2.24 10.65
C ILE A 145 2.93 -1.15 10.12
N GLY A 146 2.03 -1.48 9.19
CA GLY A 146 1.03 -0.55 8.67
C GLY A 146 0.06 -0.04 9.73
N VAL A 147 -0.38 -0.93 10.64
CA VAL A 147 -1.22 -0.56 11.78
C VAL A 147 -0.46 0.37 12.72
N ILE A 148 0.76 0.02 13.12
CA ILE A 148 1.60 0.85 14.00
C ILE A 148 1.84 2.22 13.36
N SER A 149 2.15 2.25 12.06
CA SER A 149 2.31 3.50 11.31
C SER A 149 1.08 4.38 11.39
N THR A 150 -0.11 3.80 11.18
CA THR A 150 -1.38 4.52 11.24
C THR A 150 -1.62 5.10 12.64
N LEU A 151 -1.34 4.33 13.69
CA LEU A 151 -1.46 4.81 15.08
C LEU A 151 -0.51 5.97 15.37
N ILE A 152 0.73 5.93 14.85
CA ILE A 152 1.70 7.03 14.96
C ILE A 152 1.15 8.29 14.26
N GLY A 153 0.64 8.13 13.03
CA GLY A 153 0.06 9.22 12.25
C GLY A 153 -1.12 9.88 12.95
N VAL A 154 -2.11 9.08 13.36
CA VAL A 154 -3.30 9.54 14.10
C VAL A 154 -2.90 10.24 15.39
N THR A 155 -2.03 9.63 16.20
CA THR A 155 -1.56 10.23 17.46
C THR A 155 -0.90 11.58 17.23
N ASN A 156 -0.04 11.69 16.22
CA ASN A 156 0.63 12.95 15.90
C ASN A 156 -0.37 14.04 15.46
N ILE A 157 -1.40 13.66 14.69
CA ILE A 157 -2.48 14.58 14.30
C ILE A 157 -3.30 15.00 15.52
N LEU A 158 -3.74 14.06 16.37
CA LEU A 158 -4.53 14.37 17.56
C LEU A 158 -3.79 15.31 18.51
N LEU A 159 -2.51 15.05 18.79
CA LEU A 159 -1.67 15.93 19.61
C LEU A 159 -1.49 17.32 18.96
N THR A 160 -1.43 17.39 17.63
CA THR A 160 -1.41 18.67 16.91
C THR A 160 -2.72 19.44 17.11
N LEU A 161 -3.85 18.73 17.15
CA LEU A 161 -5.17 19.34 17.29
C LEU A 161 -5.52 19.73 18.73
N MET A 162 -5.01 18.99 19.71
CA MET A 162 -5.24 19.24 21.15
C MET A 162 -4.31 20.30 21.74
N ARG A 163 -3.21 20.65 21.05
CA ARG A 163 -2.29 21.69 21.52
C ARG A 163 -2.99 23.04 21.54
N GLU A 164 -3.05 23.66 22.71
CA GLU A 164 -3.56 25.03 22.87
C GLU A 164 -2.72 25.99 22.01
N THR A 165 -3.41 26.78 21.19
CA THR A 165 -2.79 27.89 20.46
C THR A 165 -2.56 29.01 21.45
N LYS A 166 -1.29 29.34 21.72
CA LYS A 166 -0.98 30.63 22.35
C LYS A 166 -1.41 31.72 21.37
N GLU A 167 -2.40 32.51 21.78
CA GLU A 167 -2.82 33.74 21.10
C GLU A 167 -1.67 34.75 21.03
#